data_AF-A0A7W7MUR4-F1
#
_entry.id   AF-A0A7W7MUR4-F1
#
_cell.length_a   1.000
_cell.length_b   1.000
_cell.length_c   1.000
_cell.angle_alpha   90.00
_cell.angle_beta   90.00
_cell.angle_gamma   90.00
#
_symmetry.space_group_name_H-M   'P 1'
#
loop_
_entity.id
_entity.type
_entity.pdbx_description
1 polymer ?
#
loop_
_entity_poly.entity_id
_entity_poly.type
_entity_poly.pdbx_seq_one_letter_code
_entity_poly.pdbx_strand_id
1 'polypeptide(L)'
;MRIFEATGADIDDLGEEHGHRVLRVVGKGTRIVLIPLPPAVGRAIDRAIDDRTAGPILLNTRGARMDRHAATRRLRQLATASVVRLPRMHPHMLRHTFVTTMLDAGVDLRDVQIAARHADPRTTMRYDRARNNLDRHPNYILAAYMASGT
;
A
#
# COMPACT_ATOMS: atom_id res chain seq x y z
N MET A 1 3.39 1.07 0.11
CA MET A 1 4.49 1.61 0.96
C MET A 1 5.51 0.53 1.30
N ARG A 2 6.76 0.87 1.65
CA ARG A 2 7.81 -0.02 2.18
C ARG A 2 7.90 0.16 3.69
N ILE A 3 8.48 -0.81 4.40
CA ILE A 3 8.51 -0.77 5.87
C ILE A 3 9.25 0.44 6.44
N PHE A 4 10.40 0.80 5.87
CA PHE A 4 11.20 1.93 6.37
C PHE A 4 10.46 3.26 6.21
N GLU A 5 9.67 3.40 5.15
CA GLU A 5 8.82 4.56 4.89
C GLU A 5 7.72 4.66 5.95
N ALA A 6 7.09 3.52 6.29
CA ALA A 6 6.05 3.49 7.33
C ALA A 6 6.61 3.79 8.74
N THR A 7 7.75 3.19 9.10
CA THR A 7 8.39 3.39 10.41
C THR A 7 9.06 4.77 10.54
N GLY A 8 9.42 5.36 9.40
CA GLY A 8 10.05 6.67 9.31
C GLY A 8 9.06 7.84 9.31
N ALA A 9 7.77 7.60 9.07
CA ALA A 9 6.76 8.64 9.00
C ALA A 9 6.54 9.34 10.34
N ASP A 10 6.45 10.67 10.27
CA ASP A 10 6.10 11.54 11.39
C ASP A 10 4.69 12.11 11.23
N ILE A 11 4.13 12.59 12.34
CA ILE A 11 2.83 13.26 12.36
C ILE A 11 2.86 14.49 11.45
N ASP A 12 4.00 15.17 11.41
CA ASP A 12 4.29 16.33 10.55
C ASP A 12 4.27 16.01 9.04
N ASP A 13 4.30 14.72 8.66
CA ASP A 13 4.17 14.28 7.28
C ASP A 13 2.71 14.09 6.84
N LEU A 14 1.76 14.18 7.76
CA LEU A 14 0.34 14.13 7.44
C LEU A 14 -0.12 15.47 6.88
N GLY A 15 -0.99 15.43 5.89
CA GLY A 15 -1.58 16.62 5.32
C GLY A 15 -2.87 16.32 4.57
N GLU A 16 -3.35 17.34 3.87
CA GLU A 16 -4.50 17.24 2.98
C GLU A 16 -4.12 17.76 1.60
N GLU A 17 -4.56 17.05 0.57
CA GLU A 17 -4.38 17.45 -0.82
C GLU A 17 -5.64 17.21 -1.61
N HIS A 18 -6.19 18.26 -2.20
CA HIS A 18 -7.44 18.23 -2.98
C HIS A 18 -8.60 17.52 -2.24
N GLY A 19 -8.70 17.75 -0.92
CA GLY A 19 -9.72 17.11 -0.06
C GLY A 19 -9.42 15.66 0.34
N HIS A 20 -8.26 15.12 -0.06
CA HIS A 20 -7.80 13.81 0.39
C HIS A 20 -6.79 13.94 1.52
N ARG A 21 -7.00 13.22 2.61
CA ARG A 21 -5.96 13.04 3.62
C ARG A 21 -4.82 12.22 3.03
N VAL A 22 -3.60 12.72 3.15
CA VAL A 22 -2.40 12.11 2.57
C VAL A 22 -1.30 11.96 3.61
N LEU A 23 -0.45 10.96 3.40
CA LEU A 23 0.85 10.86 4.05
C LEU A 23 1.94 11.18 3.05
N ARG A 24 2.76 12.18 3.37
CA ARG A 24 3.95 12.54 2.60
C ARG A 24 5.08 11.57 2.94
N VAL A 25 5.61 10.89 1.93
CA VAL A 25 6.64 9.88 2.13
C VAL A 25 7.87 10.19 1.29
N VAL A 26 9.03 10.28 1.94
CA VAL A 26 10.32 10.39 1.26
C VAL A 26 10.74 9.01 0.74
N GLY A 27 10.77 8.86 -0.58
CA GLY A 27 11.23 7.66 -1.26
C GLY A 27 12.75 7.61 -1.44
N LYS A 28 13.22 6.58 -2.14
CA LYS A 28 14.63 6.45 -2.55
C LYS A 28 15.02 7.64 -3.44
N GLY A 29 16.10 8.34 -3.08
CA GLY A 29 16.64 9.47 -3.85
C GLY A 29 15.86 10.78 -3.67
N THR A 30 15.48 11.12 -2.43
CA THR A 30 14.83 12.37 -1.99
C THR A 30 13.48 12.73 -2.64
N ARG A 31 12.95 11.89 -3.54
CA ARG A 31 11.62 12.11 -4.13
C ARG A 31 10.52 11.94 -3.09
N ILE A 32 9.75 13.00 -2.91
CA ILE A 32 8.54 13.01 -2.08
C ILE A 32 7.39 12.40 -2.90
N VAL A 33 6.62 11.53 -2.27
CA VAL A 33 5.39 10.97 -2.84
C VAL A 33 4.27 11.10 -1.84
N LEU A 34 3.11 11.55 -2.30
CA LEU A 34 1.88 11.61 -1.52
C LEU A 34 1.17 10.25 -1.61
N ILE A 35 0.80 9.71 -0.46
CA ILE A 35 0.04 8.47 -0.36
C ILE A 35 -1.33 8.79 0.23
N PRO A 36 -2.43 8.64 -0.53
CA PRO A 36 -3.76 8.87 0.00
C PRO A 36 -4.04 7.85 1.11
N LEU A 37 -4.65 8.33 2.19
CA LEU A 37 -5.01 7.54 3.36
C LEU A 37 -6.52 7.27 3.33
N PRO A 38 -6.95 6.03 3.00
CA PRO A 38 -8.36 5.66 3.12
C PRO A 38 -8.88 5.93 4.54
N PRO A 39 -10.17 6.25 4.73
CA PRO A 39 -10.70 6.63 6.04
C PRO A 39 -10.39 5.65 7.17
N ALA A 40 -10.38 4.34 6.89
CA ALA A 40 -10.02 3.33 7.88
C ALA A 40 -8.54 3.41 8.32
N VAL A 41 -7.63 3.73 7.40
CA VAL A 41 -6.21 3.94 7.68
C VAL A 41 -6.02 5.25 8.45
N GLY A 42 -6.69 6.33 8.04
CA GLY A 42 -6.68 7.60 8.76
C GLY A 42 -7.09 7.42 10.23
N ARG A 43 -8.22 6.77 10.49
CA ARG A 43 -8.66 6.47 11.87
C ARG A 43 -7.68 5.60 12.65
N ALA A 44 -7.00 4.66 11.99
CA ALA A 44 -5.99 3.83 12.66
C ALA A 44 -4.74 4.65 13.03
N ILE A 45 -4.35 5.60 12.18
CA ILE A 45 -3.29 6.57 12.45
C ILE A 45 -3.68 7.48 13.60
N ASP A 46 -4.91 8.01 13.61
CA ASP A 46 -5.40 8.88 14.70
C ASP A 46 -5.31 8.17 16.06
N ARG A 47 -5.74 6.91 16.12
CA ARG A 47 -5.60 6.10 17.35
C ARG A 47 -4.15 5.81 17.75
N ALA A 48 -3.23 5.74 16.79
CA ALA A 48 -1.81 5.50 17.08
C ALA A 48 -1.09 6.77 17.53
N ILE A 49 -1.57 7.93 17.06
CA ILE A 49 -1.08 9.25 17.42
C ILE A 49 -1.61 9.65 18.80
N ASP A 50 -2.87 9.34 19.07
CA ASP A 50 -3.58 9.74 20.28
C ASP A 50 -3.56 11.27 20.43
N ASP A 51 -3.23 11.82 21.60
CA ASP A 51 -3.15 13.27 21.83
C ASP A 51 -1.83 13.92 21.36
N ARG A 52 -0.92 13.15 20.74
CA ARG A 52 0.38 13.69 20.30
C ARG A 52 0.20 14.57 19.07
N THR A 53 0.94 15.68 19.03
CA THR A 53 0.90 16.62 17.90
C THR A 53 2.12 16.56 16.99
N ALA A 54 3.20 15.88 17.40
CA ALA A 54 4.46 15.80 16.64
C ALA A 54 5.22 14.49 16.87
N GLY A 55 6.14 14.18 15.96
CA GLY A 55 7.04 13.02 16.05
C GLY A 55 6.48 11.73 15.43
N PRO A 56 7.03 10.55 15.77
CA PRO A 56 6.77 9.32 15.02
C PRO A 56 5.32 8.86 15.09
N ILE A 57 4.71 8.51 13.95
CA ILE A 57 3.37 7.93 13.95
C ILE A 57 3.38 6.57 14.68
N LEU A 58 4.37 5.72 14.36
CA LEU A 58 4.48 4.37 14.91
C LEU A 58 5.49 4.34 16.06
N LEU A 59 4.99 4.05 17.27
CA LEU A 59 5.80 3.84 18.46
C LEU A 59 5.93 2.35 18.81
N ASN A 60 7.08 1.97 19.35
CA ASN A 60 7.29 0.66 19.95
C ASN A 60 6.67 0.59 21.36
N THR A 61 6.74 -0.58 21.99
CA THR A 61 6.18 -0.81 23.34
C THR A 61 6.85 0.00 24.46
N ARG A 62 7.96 0.69 24.17
CA ARG A 62 8.67 1.59 25.09
C ARG A 62 8.38 3.07 24.80
N GLY A 63 7.46 3.38 23.89
CA GLY A 63 7.12 4.75 23.51
C GLY A 63 8.13 5.45 22.58
N ALA A 64 9.16 4.74 22.09
CA ALA A 64 10.13 5.29 21.13
C ALA A 64 9.75 4.94 19.69
N ARG A 65 10.35 5.61 18.69
CA ARG A 65 10.12 5.31 17.26
C ARG A 65 10.24 3.80 17.00
N MET A 66 9.25 3.24 16.34
CA MET A 66 9.28 1.85 15.93
C MET A 66 10.29 1.67 14.80
N ASP A 67 11.29 0.81 14.98
CA ASP A 67 12.18 0.42 13.89
C ASP A 67 11.58 -0.73 13.03
N ARG A 68 12.21 -1.01 11.89
CA ARG A 68 11.78 -2.08 10.96
C ARG A 68 11.73 -3.48 11.59
N HIS A 69 12.60 -3.78 12.55
CA HIS A 69 12.68 -5.07 13.21
C HIS A 69 11.57 -5.22 14.24
N ALA A 70 11.31 -4.18 15.04
CA ALA A 70 10.19 -4.10 15.96
C ALA A 70 8.85 -4.21 15.21
N ALA A 71 8.70 -3.50 14.09
CA ALA A 71 7.51 -3.60 13.25
C ALA A 71 7.32 -5.01 12.68
N THR A 72 8.39 -5.64 12.19
CA THR A 72 8.34 -7.02 11.67
C THR A 72 7.97 -8.01 12.76
N ARG A 73 8.54 -7.88 13.97
CA ARG A 73 8.20 -8.72 15.12
C ARG A 73 6.74 -8.54 15.53
N ARG A 74 6.25 -7.30 15.58
CA ARG A 74 4.85 -7.00 15.91
C ARG A 74 3.90 -7.60 14.88
N LEU A 75 4.22 -7.48 13.59
CA LEU A 75 3.44 -8.09 12.52
C LEU A 75 3.40 -9.62 12.63
N ARG A 76 4.51 -10.27 12.96
CA ARG A 76 4.55 -11.73 13.19
C ARG A 76 3.66 -12.14 14.37
N GLN A 77 3.72 -11.39 15.47
CA GLN A 77 2.88 -11.64 16.63
C GLN A 77 1.38 -11.53 16.28
N LEU A 78 1.00 -10.48 15.54
CA LEU A 78 -0.38 -10.31 15.06
C LEU A 78 -0.82 -11.45 14.14
N ALA A 79 0.07 -11.91 13.25
CA ALA A 79 -0.22 -13.05 12.39
C ALA A 79 -0.47 -14.34 13.19
N THR A 80 0.34 -14.62 14.22
CA THR A 80 0.14 -15.78 15.10
C THR A 80 -1.18 -15.71 15.88
N ALA A 81 -1.61 -14.51 16.29
CA ALA A 81 -2.88 -14.31 16.99
C ALA A 81 -4.11 -14.33 16.05
N SER A 82 -3.89 -14.30 14.73
CA SER A 82 -4.96 -14.31 13.73
C SER A 82 -5.31 -15.72 13.29
N VAL A 83 -6.52 -15.90 12.73
CA VAL A 83 -6.94 -17.15 12.07
C VAL A 83 -6.11 -17.42 10.80
N VAL A 84 -5.38 -16.41 10.30
CA VAL A 84 -4.59 -16.47 9.09
C VAL A 84 -3.25 -17.16 9.38
N ARG A 85 -3.16 -18.46 9.06
CA ARG A 85 -1.92 -19.24 9.15
C ARG A 85 -1.02 -18.97 7.94
N LEU A 86 -0.32 -17.84 7.95
CA LEU A 86 0.71 -17.53 6.95
C LEU A 86 2.10 -17.78 7.52
N PRO A 87 2.85 -18.78 7.02
CA PRO A 87 4.24 -18.95 7.41
C PRO A 87 5.03 -17.71 7.01
N ARG A 88 5.84 -17.18 7.95
CA ARG A 88 6.84 -16.11 7.73
C ARG A 88 6.28 -14.74 7.36
N MET A 89 5.14 -14.33 7.95
CA MET A 89 4.62 -12.95 7.81
C MET A 89 5.73 -11.89 7.98
N HIS A 90 5.89 -11.03 6.97
CA HIS A 90 6.81 -9.90 6.99
C HIS A 90 6.27 -8.75 6.10
N PRO A 91 6.71 -7.50 6.31
CA PRO A 91 6.13 -6.34 5.63
C PRO A 91 6.11 -6.41 4.09
N HIS A 92 7.15 -7.01 3.49
CA HIS A 92 7.17 -7.18 2.04
C HIS A 92 6.04 -8.10 1.52
N MET A 93 5.59 -9.10 2.27
CA MET A 93 4.46 -9.95 1.87
C MET A 93 3.16 -9.14 1.82
N LEU A 94 2.91 -8.26 2.80
CA LEU A 94 1.73 -7.39 2.76
C LEU A 94 1.71 -6.50 1.52
N ARG A 95 2.88 -6.06 1.06
CA ARG A 95 3.02 -5.30 -0.18
C ARG A 95 2.75 -6.17 -1.42
N HIS A 96 3.18 -7.43 -1.43
CA HIS A 96 2.81 -8.38 -2.49
C HIS A 96 1.30 -8.58 -2.53
N THR A 97 0.67 -8.79 -1.37
CA THR A 97 -0.78 -8.91 -1.24
C THR A 97 -1.48 -7.66 -1.77
N PHE A 98 -1.02 -6.46 -1.40
CA PHE A 98 -1.56 -5.21 -1.92
C PHE A 98 -1.56 -5.15 -3.46
N VAL A 99 -0.42 -5.44 -4.11
CA VAL A 99 -0.32 -5.46 -5.58
C VAL A 99 -1.25 -6.49 -6.20
N THR A 100 -1.24 -7.71 -5.64
CA THR A 100 -2.04 -8.83 -6.12
C THR A 100 -3.53 -8.53 -6.03
N THR A 101 -4.00 -8.07 -4.86
CA THR A 101 -5.41 -7.79 -4.61
C THR A 101 -5.95 -6.67 -5.50
N MET A 102 -5.15 -5.64 -5.82
CA MET A 102 -5.59 -4.61 -6.76
C MET A 102 -5.76 -5.15 -8.18
N LEU A 103 -4.84 -5.99 -8.66
CA LEU A 103 -4.96 -6.62 -9.98
C LEU A 103 -6.15 -7.58 -10.05
N ASP A 104 -6.34 -8.38 -9.00
CA ASP A 104 -7.49 -9.27 -8.88
C ASP A 104 -8.81 -8.47 -8.87
N ALA A 105 -8.83 -7.31 -8.21
CA ALA A 105 -9.95 -6.36 -8.22
C ALA A 105 -10.15 -5.64 -9.57
N GLY A 106 -9.27 -5.85 -10.56
CA GLY A 106 -9.39 -5.27 -11.89
C GLY A 106 -8.83 -3.86 -12.06
N VAL A 107 -8.03 -3.38 -11.10
CA VAL A 107 -7.29 -2.13 -11.26
C VAL A 107 -6.26 -2.29 -12.38
N ASP A 108 -6.14 -1.29 -13.25
CA ASP A 108 -5.20 -1.35 -14.37
C ASP A 108 -3.75 -1.55 -13.91
N LEU A 109 -2.98 -2.30 -14.71
CA LEU A 109 -1.59 -2.63 -14.41
C LEU A 109 -0.73 -1.37 -14.20
N ARG A 110 -0.99 -0.30 -14.96
CA ARG A 110 -0.27 0.97 -14.84
C ARG A 110 -0.57 1.66 -13.52
N ASP A 111 -1.83 1.69 -13.11
CA ASP A 111 -2.23 2.30 -11.84
C ASP A 111 -1.68 1.53 -10.65
N VAL A 112 -1.71 0.19 -10.72
CA VAL A 112 -1.06 -0.68 -9.73
C VAL A 112 0.45 -0.44 -9.69
N GLN A 113 1.11 -0.28 -10.84
CA GLN A 113 2.54 0.03 -10.90
C GLN A 113 2.87 1.37 -10.22
N ILE A 114 2.08 2.41 -10.48
CA ILE A 114 2.23 3.74 -9.89
C ILE A 114 2.03 3.64 -8.37
N ALA A 115 0.94 3.01 -7.91
CA ALA A 115 0.62 2.85 -6.49
C ALA A 115 1.69 2.02 -5.76
N ALA A 116 2.22 0.98 -6.40
CA ALA A 116 3.33 0.23 -5.86
C ALA A 116 4.61 1.09 -5.82
N ARG A 117 4.83 2.00 -6.77
CA ARG A 117 6.10 2.69 -7.03
C ARG A 117 7.17 1.72 -7.56
N HIS A 118 6.80 0.92 -8.55
CA HIS A 118 7.74 0.07 -9.28
C HIS A 118 8.32 0.84 -10.48
N ALA A 119 9.65 0.97 -10.51
CA ALA A 119 10.35 1.64 -11.61
C ALA A 119 10.24 0.84 -12.92
N ASP A 120 10.39 -0.48 -12.84
CA ASP A 120 10.25 -1.38 -13.98
C ASP A 120 8.84 -2.02 -13.98
N PRO A 121 8.02 -1.83 -15.03
CA PRO A 121 6.73 -2.50 -15.21
C PRO A 121 6.80 -4.03 -15.06
N ARG A 122 7.94 -4.65 -15.43
CA ARG A 122 8.17 -6.09 -15.26
C ARG A 122 8.05 -6.54 -13.80
N THR A 123 8.32 -5.65 -12.85
CA THR A 123 8.15 -5.94 -11.42
C THR A 123 6.68 -6.15 -11.08
N THR A 124 5.77 -5.36 -11.66
CA THR A 124 4.32 -5.48 -11.44
C THR A 124 3.71 -6.62 -12.26
N MET A 125 4.18 -6.81 -13.50
CA MET A 125 3.68 -7.87 -14.38
C MET A 125 3.82 -9.29 -13.81
N ARG A 126 4.78 -9.53 -12.90
CA ARG A 126 4.94 -10.83 -12.22
C ARG A 126 3.73 -11.22 -11.35
N TYR A 127 2.87 -10.26 -11.01
CA TYR A 127 1.67 -10.48 -10.21
C TYR A 127 0.40 -10.63 -11.05
N ASP A 128 0.49 -10.28 -12.34
CA ASP A 128 -0.64 -10.36 -13.25
C ASP A 128 -0.90 -11.82 -13.63
N ARG A 129 -1.88 -12.43 -12.94
CA ARG A 129 -2.35 -13.78 -13.21
C ARG A 129 -3.45 -13.81 -14.28
N ALA A 130 -3.94 -12.65 -14.70
CA ALA A 130 -5.03 -12.52 -15.67
C ALA A 130 -4.55 -12.54 -17.13
N ARG A 131 -3.24 -12.70 -17.38
CA ARG A 131 -2.65 -12.76 -18.74
C ARG A 131 -3.35 -13.69 -19.72
N ASN A 132 -3.96 -14.77 -19.22
CA ASN A 132 -4.65 -15.77 -20.06
C ASN A 132 -6.18 -15.72 -19.89
N ASN A 133 -6.72 -14.68 -19.24
CA ASN A 133 -8.15 -14.55 -19.05
C ASN A 133 -8.79 -13.97 -20.33
N LEU A 134 -9.46 -14.84 -21.09
CA LEU A 134 -10.14 -14.47 -22.33
C LEU A 134 -11.29 -13.48 -22.09
N ASP A 135 -11.95 -13.51 -20.94
CA ASP A 135 -13.05 -12.58 -20.62
C ASP A 135 -12.57 -11.11 -20.54
N ARG A 136 -11.27 -10.92 -20.31
CA ARG A 136 -10.60 -9.61 -20.30
C ARG A 136 -9.85 -9.33 -21.60
N HIS A 137 -10.04 -10.12 -22.65
CA HIS A 137 -9.35 -9.94 -23.90
C HIS A 137 -9.74 -8.59 -24.56
N PRO A 138 -8.77 -7.77 -25.02
CA PRO A 138 -9.03 -6.44 -25.58
C PRO A 138 -10.06 -6.43 -26.72
N ASN A 139 -10.15 -7.53 -27.48
CA ASN A 139 -11.16 -7.68 -28.54
C ASN A 139 -12.60 -7.50 -28.04
N TYR A 140 -12.94 -7.98 -26.84
CA TYR A 140 -14.30 -7.81 -26.30
C TYR A 140 -14.60 -6.34 -25.95
N ILE A 141 -13.60 -5.63 -25.42
CA ILE A 141 -13.72 -4.19 -25.12
C ILE A 141 -13.84 -3.40 -26.43
N LEU A 142 -13.03 -3.71 -27.44
CA LEU A 142 -13.08 -3.09 -28.76
C LEU A 142 -14.45 -3.31 -29.43
N ALA A 143 -14.96 -4.54 -29.40
CA ALA A 143 -16.27 -4.87 -29.96
C ALA A 143 -17.39 -4.10 -29.26
N ALA A 144 -17.38 -4.01 -27.93
CA ALA A 144 -18.35 -3.24 -27.17
C ALA A 144 -18.29 -1.74 -27.49
N TYR A 145 -17.08 -1.16 -27.58
CA TYR A 145 -16.89 0.24 -27.95
C TYR A 145 -17.42 0.52 -29.37
N MET A 146 -17.08 -0.34 -30.34
CA MET A 146 -17.57 -0.20 -31.71
C MET A 146 -19.11 -0.32 -31.79
N ALA A 147 -19.71 -1.23 -31.02
CA ALA A 147 -21.16 -1.39 -30.97
C ALA A 147 -21.88 -0.23 -30.26
N SER A 148 -21.22 0.45 -29.31
CA SER A 148 -21.79 1.65 -28.66
C SER A 148 -21.71 2.93 -29.51
N GLY A 149 -20.95 2.90 -30.61
CA GLY A 149 -20.77 4.03 -31.53
C GLY A 149 -21.68 4.02 -32.75
N THR A 150 -22.55 3.01 -32.89
CA THR A 150 -23.59 2.89 -33.93
C THR A 150 -24.97 3.01 -33.31
#